data_AF-A0A914VEP0-F1
#
_entry.id   AF-A0A914VEP0-F1
#
_cell.length_a   1.000
_cell.length_b   1.000
_cell.length_c   1.000
_cell.angle_alpha   90.00
_cell.angle_beta   90.00
_cell.angle_gamma   90.00
#
_symmetry.space_group_name_H-M   'P 1'
#
loop_
_entity.id
_entity.type
_entity.pdbx_description
1 polymer ?
#
loop_
_entity_poly.entity_id
_entity_poly.type
_entity_poly.pdbx_seq_one_letter_code
_entity_poly.pdbx_strand_id
1 'polypeptide(L)'
;MTRDEENEQLTGAVAKKESEGLSVALHALLSSIDKNRLQEVGQRVGDLNHRLDALRKAVRAIPGIDLSEHEQSERILSLRARVDAKNELINRYRTDAARQSEGNPTDEGVPLALVTDGGKNRLSVICTRCDSVVLRESAANLCETRVYDLPQMTMKAAAADGPLATDSIRRWWTVADMFTFENVGYSHAVDGVKFLTCADCEIGPIGFVDPDSKLNYVALDRIRHK
;
A
#
# COMPACT_ATOMS: atom_id res chain seq x y z
N MET A 1 -28.73 -51.90 -75.90
CA MET A 1 -27.84 -50.93 -75.26
C MET A 1 -26.42 -51.33 -75.56
N THR A 2 -25.63 -50.41 -76.11
CA THR A 2 -24.21 -50.65 -76.40
C THR A 2 -23.38 -50.43 -75.13
N ARG A 3 -22.22 -51.09 -75.02
CA ARG A 3 -21.28 -50.94 -73.89
C ARG A 3 -20.86 -49.48 -73.65
N ASP A 4 -20.92 -48.65 -74.68
CA ASP A 4 -20.56 -47.24 -74.61
C ASP A 4 -21.66 -46.42 -73.89
N GLU A 5 -22.94 -46.76 -74.06
CA GLU A 5 -24.07 -46.10 -73.36
C GLU A 5 -24.07 -46.40 -71.85
N GLU A 6 -23.69 -47.62 -71.45
CA GLU A 6 -23.54 -47.97 -70.02
C GLU A 6 -22.36 -47.23 -69.37
N ASN A 7 -21.25 -47.08 -70.09
CA ASN A 7 -20.06 -46.40 -69.57
C ASN A 7 -20.28 -44.87 -69.46
N GLU A 8 -21.01 -44.27 -70.40
CA GLU A 8 -21.40 -42.85 -70.34
C GLU A 8 -22.43 -42.58 -69.22
N GLN A 9 -23.34 -43.51 -68.95
CA GLN A 9 -24.23 -43.43 -67.78
C GLN A 9 -23.49 -43.61 -66.45
N LEU A 10 -22.51 -44.52 -66.36
CA LEU A 10 -21.71 -44.70 -65.15
C LEU A 10 -20.83 -43.47 -64.86
N THR A 11 -20.16 -42.93 -65.88
CA THR A 11 -19.33 -41.73 -65.73
C THR A 11 -20.15 -40.50 -65.34
N GLY A 12 -21.34 -40.32 -65.94
CA GLY A 12 -22.28 -39.27 -65.56
C GLY A 12 -22.82 -39.42 -64.13
N ALA A 13 -23.08 -40.64 -63.67
CA ALA A 13 -23.52 -40.91 -62.30
C ALA A 13 -22.42 -40.63 -61.27
N VAL A 14 -21.16 -40.97 -61.58
CA VAL A 14 -20.00 -40.68 -60.71
C VAL A 14 -19.76 -39.17 -60.61
N ALA A 15 -19.75 -38.46 -61.75
CA ALA A 15 -19.56 -37.00 -61.76
C ALA A 15 -20.67 -36.25 -61.00
N LYS A 16 -21.92 -36.72 -61.11
CA LYS A 16 -23.05 -36.14 -60.36
C LYS A 16 -22.92 -36.37 -58.84
N LYS A 17 -22.48 -37.56 -58.43
CA LYS A 17 -22.28 -37.90 -57.02
C LYS A 17 -21.11 -37.13 -56.40
N GLU A 18 -20.04 -36.90 -57.16
CA GLU A 18 -18.92 -36.04 -56.75
C GLU A 18 -19.34 -34.56 -56.65
N SER A 19 -20.13 -34.06 -57.61
CA SER A 19 -20.68 -32.69 -57.57
C SER A 19 -21.61 -32.46 -56.39
N GLU A 20 -22.46 -33.43 -56.05
CA GLU A 20 -23.33 -33.38 -54.87
C GLU A 20 -22.51 -33.40 -53.57
N GLY A 21 -21.48 -34.25 -53.50
CA GLY A 21 -20.55 -34.27 -52.36
C GLY A 21 -19.81 -32.94 -52.16
N LEU A 22 -19.37 -32.32 -53.26
CA LEU A 22 -18.70 -31.02 -53.23
C LEU A 22 -19.64 -29.90 -52.77
N SER A 23 -20.90 -29.92 -53.22
CA SER A 23 -21.93 -28.96 -52.81
C SER A 23 -22.22 -29.04 -51.30
N VAL A 24 -22.34 -30.26 -50.76
CA VAL A 24 -22.56 -30.49 -49.32
C VAL A 24 -21.36 -29.99 -48.51
N ALA A 25 -20.13 -30.26 -48.95
CA ALA A 25 -18.93 -29.79 -48.28
C ALA A 25 -18.82 -28.25 -48.28
N LEU A 26 -19.15 -27.61 -49.40
CA LEU A 26 -19.16 -26.15 -49.51
C LEU A 26 -20.21 -25.52 -48.58
N HIS A 27 -21.41 -26.09 -48.52
CA HIS A 27 -22.48 -25.61 -47.64
C HIS A 27 -22.13 -25.80 -46.15
N ALA A 28 -21.45 -26.90 -45.80
CA ALA A 28 -20.96 -27.15 -44.45
C ALA A 28 -19.90 -26.12 -44.02
N LEU A 29 -18.96 -25.78 -44.91
CA LEU A 29 -17.95 -24.75 -44.67
C LEU A 29 -18.58 -23.36 -44.53
N LEU A 30 -19.48 -22.98 -45.44
CA LEU A 30 -20.21 -21.71 -45.37
C LEU A 30 -21.01 -21.59 -44.06
N SER A 31 -21.75 -22.63 -43.68
CA SER A 31 -22.53 -22.61 -42.44
C SER A 31 -21.67 -22.55 -41.16
N SER A 32 -20.49 -23.18 -41.18
CA SER A 32 -19.57 -23.18 -40.04
C SER A 32 -18.85 -21.85 -39.87
N ILE A 33 -18.47 -21.18 -40.95
CA ILE A 33 -17.73 -19.92 -40.91
C ILE A 33 -18.63 -18.77 -40.42
N ASP A 34 -19.87 -18.70 -40.91
CA ASP A 34 -20.80 -17.64 -40.50
C ASP A 34 -21.24 -17.79 -39.04
N LYS A 35 -21.55 -19.01 -38.58
CA LYS A 35 -21.98 -19.24 -37.19
C LYS A 35 -20.88 -18.95 -36.18
N ASN A 36 -19.66 -19.42 -36.42
CA ASN A 36 -18.54 -19.19 -35.49
C ASN A 36 -18.19 -17.70 -35.38
N ARG A 37 -18.19 -16.97 -36.50
CA ARG A 37 -17.91 -15.52 -36.49
C ARG A 37 -19.01 -14.71 -35.83
N LEU A 38 -20.28 -15.01 -36.11
CA LEU A 38 -21.40 -14.35 -35.41
C LEU A 38 -21.37 -14.63 -33.91
N GLN A 39 -21.02 -15.84 -33.50
CA GLN A 39 -20.90 -16.21 -32.09
C GLN A 39 -19.74 -15.46 -31.40
N GLU A 40 -18.58 -15.38 -32.04
CA GLU A 40 -17.42 -14.64 -31.51
C GLU A 40 -17.71 -13.13 -31.40
N VAL A 41 -18.35 -12.54 -32.40
CA VAL A 41 -18.77 -11.13 -32.37
C VAL A 41 -19.82 -10.90 -31.29
N GLY A 42 -20.82 -11.77 -31.17
CA GLY A 42 -21.83 -11.69 -30.12
C GLY A 42 -21.21 -11.74 -28.71
N GLN A 43 -20.23 -12.62 -28.51
CA GLN A 43 -19.50 -12.72 -27.26
C GLN A 43 -18.69 -11.46 -26.95
N ARG A 44 -17.99 -10.88 -27.95
CA ARG A 44 -17.25 -9.61 -27.79
C ARG A 44 -18.17 -8.43 -27.47
N VAL A 45 -19.34 -8.36 -28.11
CA VAL A 45 -20.35 -7.34 -27.81
C VAL A 45 -20.90 -7.52 -26.39
N GLY A 46 -21.13 -8.77 -25.96
CA GLY A 46 -21.52 -9.10 -24.59
C GLY A 46 -20.48 -8.62 -23.56
N ASP A 47 -19.20 -8.91 -23.79
CA ASP A 47 -18.09 -8.46 -22.94
C ASP A 47 -17.98 -6.93 -22.88
N LEU A 48 -18.12 -6.25 -24.02
CA LEU A 48 -18.11 -4.79 -24.08
C LEU A 48 -19.26 -4.18 -23.27
N ASN A 49 -20.47 -4.75 -23.35
CA ASN A 49 -21.60 -4.30 -22.54
C ASN A 49 -21.34 -4.48 -21.04
N HIS A 50 -20.81 -5.63 -20.62
CA HIS A 50 -20.44 -5.85 -19.22
C HIS A 50 -19.40 -4.83 -18.73
N ARG A 51 -18.38 -4.53 -19.55
CA ARG A 51 -17.37 -3.51 -19.23
C ARG A 51 -17.97 -2.12 -19.15
N LEU A 52 -18.88 -1.76 -20.05
CA LEU A 52 -19.60 -0.49 -20.02
C LEU A 52 -20.46 -0.35 -18.75
N ASP A 53 -21.14 -1.41 -18.33
CA ASP A 53 -21.93 -1.40 -17.10
C ASP A 53 -21.05 -1.32 -15.85
N ALA A 54 -19.90 -1.99 -15.84
CA ALA A 54 -18.90 -1.84 -14.79
C ALA A 54 -18.39 -0.39 -14.70
N LEU A 55 -18.08 0.24 -15.83
CA LEU A 55 -17.69 1.65 -15.88
C LEU A 55 -18.79 2.58 -15.38
N ARG A 56 -20.05 2.37 -15.80
CA ARG A 56 -21.19 3.15 -15.29
C ARG A 56 -21.35 3.04 -13.79
N LYS A 57 -21.19 1.84 -13.22
CA LYS A 57 -21.20 1.63 -11.77
C LYS A 57 -20.06 2.36 -11.08
N ALA A 58 -18.83 2.27 -11.63
CA ALA A 58 -17.67 2.96 -11.09
C ALA A 58 -17.85 4.49 -11.09
N VAL A 59 -18.38 5.06 -12.19
CA VAL A 59 -18.67 6.50 -12.28
C VAL A 59 -19.69 6.93 -11.25
N ARG A 60 -20.78 6.17 -11.07
CA ARG A 60 -21.80 6.45 -10.04
C ARG A 60 -21.29 6.30 -8.61
N ALA A 61 -20.24 5.51 -8.40
CA ALA A 61 -19.62 5.34 -7.09
C ALA A 61 -18.65 6.48 -6.72
N ILE A 62 -18.34 7.40 -7.64
CA ILE A 62 -17.50 8.56 -7.34
C ILE A 62 -18.23 9.45 -6.32
N PRO A 63 -17.68 9.67 -5.12
CA PRO A 63 -18.35 10.47 -4.10
C PRO A 63 -18.61 11.91 -4.58
N GLY A 64 -19.87 12.35 -4.48
CA GLY A 64 -20.27 13.71 -4.83
C GLY A 64 -20.54 13.94 -6.31
N ILE A 65 -20.46 12.92 -7.17
CA ILE A 65 -20.77 13.01 -8.61
C ILE A 65 -22.27 13.28 -8.88
N ASP A 66 -23.11 12.96 -7.91
CA ASP A 66 -24.55 13.17 -7.88
C ASP A 66 -24.97 14.56 -7.39
N LEU A 67 -24.04 15.32 -6.80
CA LEU A 67 -24.28 16.65 -6.26
C LEU A 67 -24.27 17.72 -7.36
N SER A 68 -25.07 18.77 -7.18
CA SER A 68 -25.02 19.95 -8.04
C SER A 68 -23.69 20.70 -7.88
N GLU A 69 -23.31 21.48 -8.91
CA GLU A 69 -22.10 22.31 -8.89
C GLU A 69 -22.07 23.26 -7.67
N HIS A 70 -23.24 23.79 -7.28
CA HIS A 70 -23.39 24.63 -6.10
C HIS A 70 -23.10 23.85 -4.80
N GLU A 71 -23.68 22.65 -4.64
CA GLU A 71 -23.44 21.81 -3.46
C GLU A 71 -21.98 21.33 -3.37
N GLN A 72 -21.36 20.99 -4.50
CA GLN A 72 -19.94 20.67 -4.56
C GLN A 72 -19.09 21.87 -4.13
N SER A 73 -19.43 23.07 -4.59
CA SER A 73 -18.72 24.30 -4.24
C SER A 73 -18.85 24.63 -2.75
N GLU A 74 -20.06 24.57 -2.19
CA GLU A 74 -20.31 24.75 -0.75
C GLU A 74 -19.56 23.71 0.09
N ARG A 75 -19.55 22.45 -0.35
CA ARG A 75 -18.78 21.39 0.31
C ARG A 75 -17.28 21.71 0.30
N ILE A 76 -16.74 22.14 -0.84
CA ILE A 76 -15.32 22.54 -0.96
C ILE A 76 -15.01 23.73 -0.04
N LEU A 77 -15.87 24.75 0.02
CA LEU A 77 -15.71 25.90 0.90
C LEU A 77 -15.71 25.48 2.37
N SER A 78 -16.67 24.66 2.78
CA SER A 78 -16.74 24.11 4.14
C SER A 78 -15.49 23.28 4.47
N LEU A 79 -15.04 22.42 3.55
CA LEU A 79 -13.84 21.62 3.73
C LEU A 79 -12.59 22.48 3.89
N ARG A 80 -12.42 23.53 3.06
CA ARG A 80 -11.33 24.50 3.15
C ARG A 80 -11.34 25.21 4.50
N ALA A 81 -12.48 25.73 4.93
CA ALA A 81 -12.60 26.39 6.23
C ALA A 81 -12.21 25.47 7.40
N ARG A 82 -12.56 24.17 7.36
CA ARG A 82 -12.12 23.20 8.37
C ARG A 82 -10.60 22.96 8.33
N VAL A 83 -10.01 22.90 7.13
CA VAL A 83 -8.55 22.76 6.97
C VAL A 83 -7.85 24.00 7.52
N ASP A 84 -8.35 25.19 7.23
CA ASP A 84 -7.80 26.44 7.74
C ASP A 84 -7.86 26.51 9.26
N ALA A 85 -9.00 26.18 9.86
CA ALA A 85 -9.13 26.11 11.32
C ALA A 85 -8.16 25.09 11.96
N LYS A 86 -7.94 23.94 11.31
CA LYS A 86 -6.94 22.96 11.75
C LYS A 86 -5.51 23.50 11.61
N ASN A 87 -5.20 24.18 10.51
CA ASN A 87 -3.89 24.80 10.29
C ASN A 87 -3.62 25.92 11.31
N GLU A 88 -4.62 26.73 11.66
CA GLU A 88 -4.52 27.71 12.73
C GLU A 88 -4.23 27.05 14.09
N LEU A 89 -4.87 25.91 14.38
CA LEU A 89 -4.61 25.18 15.61
C LEU A 89 -3.18 24.60 15.62
N ILE A 90 -2.74 24.01 14.51
CA ILE A 90 -1.36 23.52 14.33
C ILE A 90 -0.37 24.67 14.53
N ASN A 91 -0.62 25.83 13.93
CA ASN A 91 0.23 27.00 14.09
C ASN A 91 0.25 27.49 15.54
N ARG A 92 -0.90 27.49 16.24
CA ARG A 92 -0.95 27.80 17.67
C ARG A 92 -0.09 26.84 18.49
N TYR A 93 -0.23 25.53 18.29
CA TYR A 93 0.64 24.56 18.95
C TYR A 93 2.11 24.72 18.58
N ARG A 94 2.43 25.04 17.32
CA ARG A 94 3.80 25.32 16.88
C ARG A 94 4.35 26.59 17.52
N THR A 95 3.56 27.65 17.67
CA THR A 95 3.97 28.89 18.33
C THR A 95 4.07 28.71 19.84
N ASP A 96 3.22 27.90 20.45
CA ASP A 96 3.29 27.60 21.88
C ASP A 96 4.47 26.66 22.19
N ALA A 97 4.76 25.70 21.31
CA ALA A 97 6.00 24.93 21.33
C ALA A 97 7.23 25.82 21.12
N ALA A 98 7.16 26.78 20.20
CA ALA A 98 8.23 27.76 19.98
C ALA A 98 8.45 28.65 21.22
N ARG A 99 7.38 29.12 21.88
CA ARG A 99 7.46 29.88 23.14
C ARG A 99 7.99 29.05 24.30
N GLN A 100 7.71 27.75 24.34
CA GLN A 100 8.33 26.82 25.28
C GLN A 100 9.81 26.56 24.95
N SER A 101 10.22 26.73 23.68
CA SER A 101 11.62 26.63 23.25
C SER A 101 12.42 27.94 23.36
N GLU A 102 11.77 29.11 23.40
CA GLU A 102 12.43 30.42 23.64
C GLU A 102 12.93 30.58 25.08
N GLY A 103 12.71 29.58 25.94
CA GLY A 103 13.34 29.44 27.26
C GLY A 103 14.52 28.48 27.32
N ASN A 104 14.87 27.73 26.25
CA ASN A 104 16.13 26.98 26.18
C ASN A 104 16.38 26.41 24.76
N PRO A 105 17.26 27.01 23.94
CA PRO A 105 17.80 26.36 22.77
C PRO A 105 19.06 25.61 23.18
N THR A 106 18.88 24.39 23.65
CA THR A 106 19.96 23.43 23.63
C THR A 106 19.67 22.41 22.55
N ASP A 107 20.23 22.70 21.37
CA ASP A 107 20.81 21.70 20.46
C ASP A 107 21.96 20.96 21.19
N GLU A 108 21.69 20.44 22.40
CA GLU A 108 22.59 19.53 23.07
C GLU A 108 22.41 18.22 22.31
N GLY A 109 23.45 17.84 21.56
CA GLY A 109 23.57 16.52 20.96
C GLY A 109 23.30 15.42 21.99
N VAL A 110 23.17 14.17 21.54
CA VAL A 110 22.93 13.06 22.47
C VAL A 110 23.92 13.12 23.64
N PRO A 111 23.45 13.13 24.90
CA PRO A 111 24.36 13.26 26.04
C PRO A 111 25.50 12.25 25.93
N LEU A 112 26.75 12.72 26.01
CA LEU A 112 27.96 11.88 25.95
C LEU A 112 27.91 10.70 26.94
N ALA A 113 27.13 10.83 28.02
CA ALA A 113 26.87 9.76 28.99
C ALA A 113 26.13 8.54 28.40
N LEU A 114 25.38 8.70 27.29
CA LEU A 114 24.60 7.64 26.66
C LEU A 114 25.37 6.89 25.57
N VAL A 115 26.50 7.42 25.12
CA VAL A 115 27.25 6.90 23.97
C VAL A 115 28.66 6.51 24.42
N THR A 116 29.14 5.35 24.00
CA THR A 116 30.54 4.93 24.17
C THR A 116 31.43 5.63 23.15
N ASP A 117 32.74 5.60 23.35
CA ASP A 117 33.70 6.17 22.39
C ASP A 117 33.61 5.51 21.01
N GLY A 118 33.09 4.28 20.94
CA GLY A 118 32.81 3.56 19.70
C GLY A 118 31.45 3.87 19.06
N GLY A 119 30.72 4.88 19.54
CA GLY A 119 29.42 5.27 18.99
C GLY A 119 28.25 4.37 19.39
N LYS A 120 28.46 3.43 20.33
CA LYS A 120 27.42 2.49 20.78
C LYS A 120 26.68 2.97 22.02
N ASN A 121 25.47 2.47 22.26
CA ASN A 121 24.74 2.76 23.49
C ASN A 121 25.52 2.30 24.74
N ARG A 122 25.76 3.22 25.67
CA ARG A 122 26.50 2.94 26.91
C ARG A 122 25.65 2.25 27.97
N LEU A 123 24.36 2.55 27.98
CA LEU A 123 23.37 2.05 28.94
C LEU A 123 22.38 1.11 28.24
N SER A 124 21.73 0.26 29.02
CA SER A 124 20.64 -0.58 28.52
C SER A 124 19.46 0.30 28.11
N VAL A 125 18.81 -0.05 27.01
CA VAL A 125 17.63 0.65 26.47
C VAL A 125 16.39 -0.09 26.92
N ILE A 126 15.48 0.61 27.59
CA ILE A 126 14.27 0.04 28.17
C ILE A 126 13.01 0.79 27.73
N CYS A 127 11.87 0.12 27.79
CA CYS A 127 10.57 0.72 27.52
C CYS A 127 10.25 1.83 28.54
N THR A 128 9.75 2.97 28.06
CA THR A 128 9.29 4.09 28.91
C THR A 128 8.11 3.75 29.81
N ARG A 129 7.38 2.67 29.52
CA ARG A 129 6.08 2.35 30.13
C ARG A 129 6.14 1.21 31.13
N CYS A 130 6.93 0.16 30.84
CA CYS A 130 6.95 -1.07 31.63
C CYS A 130 8.35 -1.59 31.97
N ASP A 131 9.40 -0.83 31.67
CA ASP A 131 10.80 -1.20 31.95
C ASP A 131 11.32 -2.48 31.27
N SER A 132 10.56 -3.01 30.32
CA SER A 132 11.01 -4.09 29.43
C SER A 132 12.33 -3.72 28.77
N VAL A 133 13.32 -4.61 28.83
CA VAL A 133 14.63 -4.38 28.22
C VAL A 133 14.50 -4.60 26.71
N VAL A 134 14.77 -3.56 25.94
CA VAL A 134 14.74 -3.58 24.47
C VAL A 134 16.12 -3.92 23.91
N LEU A 135 17.18 -3.28 24.43
CA LEU A 135 18.58 -3.53 24.05
C LEU A 135 19.48 -3.54 25.29
N ARG A 136 20.49 -4.41 25.29
CA ARG A 136 21.60 -4.38 26.26
C ARG A 136 22.59 -3.25 25.96
N GLU A 137 23.50 -2.97 26.88
CA GLU A 137 24.63 -2.09 26.60
C GLU A 137 25.42 -2.56 25.36
N SER A 138 25.97 -1.62 24.60
CA SER A 138 26.84 -1.87 23.43
C SER A 138 26.20 -2.65 22.26
N ALA A 139 24.87 -2.74 22.23
CA ALA A 139 24.12 -3.49 21.24
C ALA A 139 23.72 -2.69 19.99
N ALA A 140 23.68 -1.36 20.07
CA ALA A 140 23.22 -0.49 18.99
C ALA A 140 24.15 0.70 18.75
N ASN A 141 24.19 1.20 17.52
CA ASN A 141 25.00 2.36 17.12
C ASN A 141 24.15 3.62 16.99
N LEU A 142 24.69 4.76 17.39
CA LEU A 142 24.00 6.04 17.28
C LEU A 142 23.86 6.48 15.80
N CYS A 143 22.70 7.01 15.43
CA CYS A 143 22.45 7.67 14.16
C CYS A 143 21.68 8.97 14.37
N GLU A 144 22.28 10.08 13.94
CA GLU A 144 21.71 11.44 14.04
C GLU A 144 21.47 12.08 12.66
N THR A 145 21.89 11.41 11.58
CA THR A 145 21.78 11.91 10.21
C THR A 145 20.40 11.67 9.59
N ARG A 146 19.56 10.84 10.23
CA ARG A 146 18.27 10.42 9.69
C ARG A 146 17.11 11.13 10.39
N VAL A 147 16.27 11.79 9.60
CA VAL A 147 14.97 12.31 10.06
C VAL A 147 13.87 11.38 9.55
N TYR A 148 12.97 10.97 10.43
CA TYR A 148 11.81 10.14 10.08
C TYR A 148 10.61 10.48 10.95
N ASP A 149 9.44 10.62 10.32
CA ASP A 149 8.19 10.93 10.99
C ASP A 149 7.53 9.65 11.51
N LEU A 150 7.60 9.44 12.83
CA LEU A 150 7.08 8.25 13.48
C LEU A 150 5.66 8.53 14.01
N PRO A 151 4.67 7.65 13.76
CA PRO A 151 3.34 7.81 14.37
C PRO A 151 3.39 7.95 15.89
N GLN A 152 2.43 8.65 16.47
CA GLN A 152 2.30 8.77 17.93
C GLN A 152 2.21 7.39 18.61
N MET A 153 2.87 7.25 19.77
CA MET A 153 2.80 6.02 20.56
C MET A 153 1.36 5.75 21.01
N THR A 154 0.84 4.58 20.66
CA THR A 154 -0.47 4.08 21.06
C THR A 154 -0.36 2.59 21.44
N MET A 155 -1.36 2.08 22.16
CA MET A 155 -1.56 0.63 22.25
C MET A 155 -2.19 0.16 20.94
N LYS A 156 -1.65 -0.91 20.36
CA LYS A 156 -2.12 -1.67 19.17
C LYS A 156 -3.34 -1.08 18.43
N ALA A 157 -3.09 -0.57 17.22
CA ALA A 157 -4.09 -0.23 16.19
C ALA A 157 -5.18 0.78 16.62
N ALA A 158 -4.79 1.96 17.11
CA ALA A 158 -5.61 3.15 16.88
C ALA A 158 -5.47 3.60 15.42
N ALA A 159 -5.82 2.75 14.47
CA ALA A 159 -6.12 3.15 13.10
C ALA A 159 -7.50 3.83 13.13
N ALA A 160 -7.57 4.99 13.78
CA ALA A 160 -8.72 5.86 13.68
C ALA A 160 -8.63 6.53 12.30
N ASP A 161 -9.67 6.38 11.48
CA ASP A 161 -9.82 7.05 10.20
C ASP A 161 -9.53 8.56 10.33
N GLY A 162 -8.33 8.97 9.93
CA GLY A 162 -7.83 10.33 10.05
C GLY A 162 -6.30 10.40 9.88
N PRO A 163 -5.72 11.58 9.65
CA PRO A 163 -4.27 11.75 9.63
C PRO A 163 -3.72 11.38 11.02
N LEU A 164 -2.94 10.29 11.12
CA LEU A 164 -2.24 9.96 12.35
C LEU A 164 -1.26 11.08 12.65
N ALA A 165 -1.32 11.64 13.86
CA ALA A 165 -0.30 12.55 14.33
C ALA A 165 1.05 11.82 14.35
N THR A 166 2.08 12.48 13.82
CA THR A 166 3.45 11.98 13.77
C THR A 166 4.39 12.90 14.54
N ASP A 167 5.48 12.33 15.05
CA ASP A 167 6.60 13.07 15.62
C ASP A 167 7.80 12.95 14.68
N SER A 168 8.44 14.09 14.37
CA SER A 168 9.64 14.12 13.55
C SER A 168 10.86 13.79 14.41
N ILE A 169 11.35 12.55 14.32
CA ILE A 169 12.43 12.05 15.15
C ILE A 169 13.75 12.08 14.38
N ARG A 170 14.83 12.51 15.05
CA ARG A 170 16.16 12.70 14.45
C ARG A 170 17.25 11.82 15.05
N ARG A 171 17.02 11.28 16.25
CA ARG A 171 18.02 10.57 17.04
C ARG A 171 17.61 9.12 17.21
N TRP A 172 18.47 8.21 16.75
CA TRP A 172 18.16 6.80 16.67
C TRP A 172 19.28 5.93 17.21
N TRP A 173 18.89 4.83 17.85
CA TRP A 173 19.72 3.64 17.94
C TRP A 173 19.48 2.76 16.72
N THR A 174 20.56 2.33 16.08
CA THR A 174 20.51 1.47 14.89
C THR A 174 20.99 0.07 15.24
N VAL A 175 20.22 -0.90 14.77
CA VAL A 175 20.45 -2.33 15.02
C VAL A 175 20.31 -3.07 13.71
N ALA A 176 21.36 -3.79 13.30
CA ALA A 176 21.37 -4.50 12.03
C ALA A 176 20.58 -5.81 12.08
N ASP A 177 20.71 -6.57 13.18
CA ASP A 177 20.12 -7.88 13.31
C ASP A 177 19.00 -7.89 14.37
N MET A 178 17.83 -8.43 13.99
CA MET A 178 16.68 -8.56 14.88
C MET A 178 16.98 -9.40 16.13
N PHE A 179 17.93 -10.34 16.06
CA PHE A 179 18.33 -11.17 17.21
C PHE A 179 19.17 -10.41 18.25
N THR A 180 19.51 -9.15 17.99
CA THR A 180 20.22 -8.29 18.93
C THR A 180 19.26 -7.70 19.99
N PHE A 181 17.96 -7.68 19.71
CA PHE A 181 16.96 -7.19 20.65
C PHE A 181 16.68 -8.22 21.74
N GLU A 182 16.41 -7.74 22.96
CA GLU A 182 15.97 -8.58 24.07
C GLU A 182 14.45 -8.78 24.00
N ASN A 183 13.67 -7.70 24.09
CA ASN A 183 12.19 -7.76 24.09
C ASN A 183 11.60 -6.68 23.17
N VAL A 184 11.47 -6.99 21.88
CA VAL A 184 10.84 -6.11 20.88
C VAL A 184 9.77 -6.84 20.08
N GLY A 185 8.66 -6.14 19.81
CA GLY A 185 7.61 -6.60 18.90
C GLY A 185 7.75 -5.94 17.52
N TYR A 186 7.36 -6.65 16.47
CA TYR A 186 7.26 -6.13 15.11
C TYR A 186 5.79 -6.06 14.70
N SER A 187 5.35 -4.90 14.19
CA SER A 187 4.02 -4.77 13.62
C SER A 187 3.88 -5.51 12.30
N HIS A 188 2.64 -5.70 11.85
CA HIS A 188 2.38 -5.95 10.44
C HIS A 188 2.87 -4.78 9.58
N ALA A 189 3.27 -5.08 8.36
CA ALA A 189 3.69 -4.05 7.42
C ALA A 189 2.48 -3.25 6.94
N VAL A 190 2.57 -1.93 7.00
CA VAL A 190 1.62 -0.98 6.39
C VAL A 190 2.43 -0.16 5.41
N ASP A 191 2.02 -0.16 4.13
CA ASP A 191 2.76 0.47 3.03
C ASP A 191 4.24 0.07 2.95
N GLY A 192 4.54 -1.19 3.28
CA GLY A 192 5.90 -1.75 3.25
C GLY A 192 6.76 -1.43 4.48
N VAL A 193 6.28 -0.60 5.41
CA VAL A 193 7.00 -0.24 6.63
C VAL A 193 6.51 -1.09 7.80
N LYS A 194 7.45 -1.63 8.58
CA LYS A 194 7.16 -2.28 9.87
C LYS A 194 7.59 -1.36 11.01
N PHE A 195 6.80 -1.32 12.06
CA PHE A 195 7.09 -0.59 13.28
C PHE A 195 7.54 -1.51 14.40
N LEU A 196 8.38 -0.98 15.28
CA LEU A 196 8.83 -1.65 16.49
C LEU A 196 7.92 -1.25 17.66
N THR A 197 7.49 -2.21 18.46
CA THR A 197 6.71 -1.98 19.69
C THR A 197 7.42 -2.61 20.88
N CYS A 198 7.07 -2.20 22.09
CA CYS A 198 7.46 -2.98 23.27
C CYS A 198 6.83 -4.38 23.18
N ALA A 199 7.58 -5.44 23.48
CA ALA A 199 7.03 -6.81 23.47
C ALA A 199 6.09 -7.07 24.66
N ASP A 200 6.36 -6.45 25.82
CA ASP A 200 5.61 -6.75 27.05
C ASP A 200 4.30 -5.97 27.17
N CYS A 201 4.33 -4.66 26.86
CA CYS A 201 3.14 -3.80 26.99
C CYS A 201 2.47 -3.46 25.65
N GLU A 202 3.04 -3.90 24.52
CA GLU A 202 2.56 -3.64 23.16
C GLU A 202 2.42 -2.14 22.78
N ILE A 203 2.90 -1.21 23.61
CA ILE A 203 2.88 0.22 23.31
C ILE A 203 3.97 0.52 22.28
N GLY A 204 3.60 1.22 21.22
CA GLY A 204 4.52 1.70 20.19
C GLY A 204 3.83 2.64 19.20
N PRO A 205 4.53 3.12 18.17
CA PRO A 205 5.86 2.68 17.77
C PRO A 205 6.97 3.28 18.63
N ILE A 206 7.91 2.44 19.08
CA ILE A 206 9.19 2.87 19.68
C ILE A 206 10.30 3.00 18.62
N GLY A 207 10.01 2.60 17.39
CA GLY A 207 10.96 2.56 16.28
C GLY A 207 10.33 2.04 15.00
N PHE A 208 11.14 1.85 13.96
CA PHE A 208 10.72 1.29 12.68
C PHE A 208 11.84 0.49 12.01
N VAL A 209 11.46 -0.29 11.01
CA VAL A 209 12.38 -1.02 10.14
C VAL A 209 12.45 -0.30 8.80
N ASP A 210 13.67 0.04 8.39
CA ASP A 210 13.89 0.64 7.08
C ASP A 210 13.52 -0.34 5.96
N PRO A 211 12.61 0.01 5.04
CA PRO A 211 12.20 -0.91 3.98
C PRO A 211 13.35 -1.26 3.03
N ASP A 212 14.33 -0.38 2.85
CA ASP A 212 15.43 -0.57 1.90
C ASP A 212 16.62 -1.30 2.53
N SER A 213 17.25 -0.70 3.56
CA SER A 213 18.44 -1.27 4.21
C SER A 213 18.15 -2.42 5.16
N LYS A 214 16.88 -2.60 5.55
CA LYS A 214 16.44 -3.53 6.61
C LYS A 214 17.03 -3.25 8.00
N LEU A 215 17.69 -2.11 8.18
CA LEU A 215 18.15 -1.68 9.50
C LEU A 215 16.97 -1.31 10.39
N ASN A 216 17.09 -1.65 11.67
CA ASN A 216 16.11 -1.34 12.70
C ASN A 216 16.53 -0.04 13.40
N TYR A 217 15.59 0.90 13.52
CA TYR A 217 15.80 2.20 14.14
C TYR A 217 14.92 2.33 15.38
N VAL A 218 15.52 2.53 16.55
CA VAL A 218 14.82 2.77 17.83
C VAL A 218 14.96 4.25 18.20
N ALA A 219 13.85 4.94 18.37
CA ALA A 219 13.81 6.38 18.62
C ALA A 219 14.24 6.69 20.06
N LEU A 220 15.30 7.50 20.23
CA LEU A 220 15.80 7.88 21.56
C LEU A 220 14.72 8.58 22.40
N ASP A 221 13.87 9.39 21.76
CA ASP A 221 12.82 10.17 22.44
C ASP A 221 11.63 9.30 22.91
N ARG A 222 11.59 8.00 22.54
CA ARG A 222 10.49 7.07 22.86
C ARG A 222 10.91 5.96 23.84
N ILE A 223 12.16 5.94 24.28
CA ILE A 223 12.75 4.94 25.18
C ILE A 223 13.40 5.60 26.41
N ARG A 224 13.78 4.79 27.41
CA ARG A 224 14.63 5.22 28.52
C ARG A 224 15.94 4.46 28.52
N HIS A 225 16.94 5.01 29.21
CA HIS A 225 18.24 4.39 29.41
C HIS A 225 18.47 4.13 30.90
N LYS A 226 19.00 2.95 31.23
CA LYS A 226 19.29 2.54 32.61
C LYS A 226 20.59 1.75 32.68
#